data_AF-A0A7C5DNI0-F1
#
_entry.id   AF-A0A7C5DNI0-F1
#
_cell.length_a   1.000
_cell.length_b   1.000
_cell.length_c   1.000
_cell.angle_alpha   90.00
_cell.angle_beta   90.00
_cell.angle_gamma   90.00
#
_symmetry.space_group_name_H-M   'P 1'
#
loop_
_entity.id
_entity.type
_entity.pdbx_description
1 polymer ?
#
loop_
_entity_poly.entity_id
_entity_poly.type
_entity_poly.pdbx_seq_one_letter_code
_entity_poly.pdbx_strand_id
1 'polypeptide(L)'
;MSIIADWVKSRPIDNNYYIGIGVSSKTKGSTDHIQIAKDNALKNLASEITINISGEVLSNVIEKSGVLEEEIKSSIQTSTQAELEGFEILDTYEDKENYWIYYRLSKEVYERKKREKIDKALNLALDMFTEARSNEKNKNIEKALLYYLQALKPLEKYIGETLKATIDGKEIFLTNEIYFSIQNILSNIELKPQPAKIDAKTNKPLKQPLKIIADYKLDEPFKVSNLPLKFYFIKGSGDLIEKVRTNSSGIGKCDITRITSPEKLQMIKSELDISSFINQDSTSFIYRNILESFPLPETKFILNVKGLTFFIEADETNLGNKLDVLYLEPKLKEILSNKGFSFVEDISEADLMITLEARTRKGSEAYEMFSAYADLTISVVDMTSGDEVYKNSFTNIKGIDLDFNKAGVKALMNSSDKLKEMIPEIEKKL
;
A
#
# COMPACT_ATOMS: atom_id res chain seq x y z
N MET A 1 -19.79 48.52 41.94
CA MET A 1 -18.64 47.60 41.80
C MET A 1 -19.21 46.21 41.61
N SER A 2 -19.00 45.59 40.44
CA SER A 2 -19.43 44.21 40.20
C SER A 2 -18.54 43.29 41.04
N ILE A 3 -19.14 42.48 41.90
CA ILE A 3 -18.41 41.52 42.74
C ILE A 3 -17.96 40.38 41.80
N ILE A 4 -16.66 40.32 41.52
CA ILE A 4 -16.07 39.22 40.76
C ILE A 4 -16.17 37.95 41.61
N ALA A 5 -16.78 36.89 41.07
CA ALA A 5 -16.93 35.61 41.75
C ALA A 5 -15.55 35.00 42.07
N ASP A 6 -15.39 34.40 43.25
CA ASP A 6 -14.06 33.97 43.71
C ASP A 6 -13.47 32.83 42.86
N TRP A 7 -14.32 31.95 42.30
CA TRP A 7 -13.89 30.87 41.40
C TRP A 7 -13.34 31.38 40.05
N VAL A 8 -13.63 32.64 39.69
CA VAL A 8 -13.05 33.32 38.51
C VAL A 8 -11.64 33.82 38.83
N LYS A 9 -11.34 34.12 40.10
CA LYS A 9 -10.01 34.59 40.56
C LYS A 9 -9.07 33.43 40.84
N SER A 10 -9.57 32.35 41.44
CA SER A 10 -8.79 31.16 41.76
C SER A 10 -9.59 29.88 41.51
N ARG A 11 -8.94 28.87 40.94
CA ARG A 11 -9.57 27.57 40.69
C ARG A 11 -10.01 26.93 42.02
N PRO A 12 -11.28 26.55 42.19
CA PRO A 12 -11.72 25.84 43.36
C PRO A 12 -11.06 24.45 43.46
N ILE A 13 -10.90 23.94 44.67
CA ILE A 13 -10.44 22.57 44.93
C ILE A 13 -11.60 21.81 45.56
N ASP A 14 -12.07 20.76 44.90
CA ASP A 14 -13.09 19.87 45.43
C ASP A 14 -12.63 18.41 45.28
N ASN A 15 -12.59 17.69 46.40
CA ASN A 15 -12.16 16.30 46.40
C ASN A 15 -13.22 15.36 45.82
N ASN A 16 -14.50 15.74 45.84
CA ASN A 16 -15.62 14.90 45.41
C ASN A 16 -16.08 15.21 43.98
N TYR A 17 -15.64 16.34 43.40
CA TYR A 17 -16.02 16.77 42.06
C TYR A 17 -14.81 17.06 41.18
N TYR A 18 -14.91 16.71 39.90
CA TYR A 18 -14.08 17.29 38.85
C TYR A 18 -14.62 18.67 38.48
N ILE A 19 -13.75 19.61 38.13
CA ILE A 19 -14.06 21.02 37.92
C ILE A 19 -13.65 21.46 36.52
N GLY A 20 -14.63 21.86 35.72
CA GLY A 20 -14.41 22.42 34.38
C GLY A 20 -14.73 23.90 34.36
N ILE A 21 -13.73 24.76 34.17
CA ILE A 21 -13.94 26.21 34.00
C ILE A 21 -13.60 26.58 32.56
N GLY A 22 -14.55 27.22 31.89
CA GLY A 22 -14.40 27.70 30.51
C GLY A 22 -14.65 29.20 30.42
N VAL A 23 -13.86 29.87 29.59
CA VAL A 23 -13.99 31.30 29.30
C VAL A 23 -14.08 31.53 27.80
N SER A 24 -14.84 32.54 27.39
CA SER A 24 -14.91 33.01 26.01
C SER A 24 -15.02 34.54 25.97
N SER A 25 -14.53 35.15 24.89
CA SER A 25 -14.71 36.59 24.67
C SER A 25 -16.07 36.89 24.04
N LYS A 26 -16.68 37.98 24.50
CA LYS A 26 -17.93 38.56 24.00
C LYS A 26 -17.70 39.53 22.84
N THR A 27 -16.46 39.95 22.56
CA THR A 27 -16.17 40.99 21.57
C THR A 27 -15.75 40.40 20.22
N LYS A 28 -16.41 40.91 19.16
CA LYS A 28 -16.32 40.58 17.72
C LYS A 28 -16.89 39.22 17.30
N GLY A 29 -18.18 39.22 16.96
CA GLY A 29 -18.76 38.32 15.95
C GLY A 29 -19.23 36.95 16.42
N SER A 30 -19.10 36.58 17.69
CA SER A 30 -19.61 35.31 18.21
C SER A 30 -21.02 35.46 18.80
N THR A 31 -22.04 35.13 18.00
CA THR A 31 -23.35 34.74 18.55
C THR A 31 -23.23 33.53 19.50
N ASP A 32 -22.11 32.81 19.42
CA ASP A 32 -21.87 31.52 20.09
C ASP A 32 -20.84 31.59 21.23
N HIS A 33 -20.52 32.76 21.80
CA HIS A 33 -19.57 32.86 22.93
C HIS A 33 -19.94 31.93 24.09
N ILE A 34 -21.23 31.80 24.41
CA ILE A 34 -21.72 30.84 25.41
C ILE A 34 -21.32 29.41 25.03
N GLN A 35 -21.52 29.00 23.77
CA GLN A 35 -21.16 27.66 23.32
C GLN A 35 -19.64 27.43 23.39
N ILE A 36 -18.84 28.43 23.00
CA ILE A 36 -17.38 28.37 23.11
C ILE A 36 -16.94 28.20 24.57
N ALA A 37 -17.55 28.95 25.50
CA ALA A 37 -17.26 28.81 26.93
C ALA A 37 -17.67 27.42 27.46
N LYS A 38 -18.81 26.88 27.02
CA LYS A 38 -19.24 25.52 27.34
C LYS A 38 -18.23 24.48 26.84
N ASP A 39 -17.80 24.58 25.60
CA ASP A 39 -16.84 23.65 25.00
C ASP A 39 -15.48 23.73 25.69
N ASN A 40 -15.03 24.95 26.04
CA ASN A 40 -13.80 25.18 26.81
C ASN A 40 -13.90 24.58 28.22
N ALA A 41 -15.05 24.70 28.89
CA ALA A 41 -15.27 24.11 30.21
C ALA A 41 -15.29 22.58 30.17
N LEU A 42 -15.91 21.97 29.15
CA LEU A 42 -15.89 20.52 28.93
C LEU A 42 -14.47 20.02 28.64
N LYS A 43 -13.71 20.75 27.81
CA LYS A 43 -12.31 20.43 27.54
C LYS A 43 -11.45 20.49 28.80
N ASN A 44 -11.65 21.52 29.64
CA ASN A 44 -10.96 21.65 30.92
C ASN A 44 -11.32 20.51 31.89
N LEU A 45 -12.60 20.16 31.97
CA LEU A 45 -13.08 19.03 32.77
C LEU A 45 -12.44 17.71 32.31
N ALA A 46 -12.40 17.45 31.01
CA ALA A 46 -11.75 16.28 30.42
C ALA A 46 -10.24 16.23 30.69
N SER A 47 -9.54 17.37 30.65
CA SER A 47 -8.13 17.45 31.03
C SER A 47 -7.90 17.05 32.49
N GLU A 48 -8.75 17.50 33.41
CA GLU A 48 -8.63 17.14 34.82
C GLU A 48 -8.77 15.62 35.05
N ILE A 49 -9.70 14.99 34.34
CA ILE A 49 -9.87 13.54 34.38
C ILE A 49 -8.63 12.83 33.83
N THR A 50 -8.12 13.29 32.69
CA THR A 50 -7.00 12.65 31.95
C THR A 50 -5.67 12.66 32.73
N ILE A 51 -5.44 13.63 33.61
CA ILE A 51 -4.22 13.72 34.42
C ILE A 51 -4.02 12.50 35.34
N ASN A 52 -5.09 11.75 35.66
CA ASN A 52 -5.04 10.64 36.61
C ASN A 52 -4.73 9.27 35.98
N ILE A 53 -4.31 9.21 34.71
CA ILE A 53 -3.96 7.94 34.04
C ILE A 53 -2.65 7.39 34.61
N SER A 54 -2.64 6.09 34.91
CA SER A 54 -1.44 5.42 35.45
C SER A 54 -0.30 5.39 34.43
N GLY A 55 0.92 5.69 34.86
CA GLY A 55 2.11 5.62 34.01
C GLY A 55 2.38 4.24 33.41
N GLU A 56 2.04 3.17 34.13
CA GLU A 56 2.20 1.78 33.64
C GLU A 56 1.32 1.50 32.42
N VAL A 57 0.04 1.87 32.47
CA VAL A 57 -0.87 1.71 31.32
C VAL A 57 -0.36 2.52 30.13
N LEU A 58 0.07 3.76 30.37
CA LEU A 58 0.58 4.62 29.31
C LEU A 58 1.83 4.03 28.64
N SER A 59 2.81 3.54 29.41
CA SER A 59 4.00 2.87 28.87
C SER A 59 3.64 1.66 28.02
N ASN A 60 2.72 0.81 28.49
CA ASN A 60 2.27 -0.38 27.74
C ASN A 60 1.64 -0.03 26.39
N VAL A 61 0.89 1.07 26.32
CA VAL A 61 0.26 1.53 25.07
C VAL A 61 1.31 2.10 24.12
N ILE A 62 2.27 2.87 24.63
CA ILE A 62 3.39 3.41 23.84
C ILE A 62 4.21 2.26 23.24
N GLU A 63 4.57 1.25 24.03
CA GLU A 63 5.36 0.11 23.57
C GLU A 63 4.67 -0.68 22.44
N LYS A 64 3.34 -0.86 22.54
CA LYS A 64 2.57 -1.63 21.54
C LYS A 64 2.21 -0.84 20.29
N SER A 65 1.98 0.46 20.43
CA SER A 65 1.50 1.31 19.33
C SER A 65 2.62 2.09 18.63
N GLY A 66 3.73 2.37 19.32
CA GLY A 66 4.76 3.30 18.85
C GLY A 66 4.32 4.78 18.84
N VAL A 67 3.13 5.09 19.36
CA VAL A 67 2.56 6.44 19.37
C VAL A 67 3.16 7.27 20.51
N LEU A 68 3.32 8.57 20.28
CA LEU A 68 3.86 9.48 21.29
C LEU A 68 2.89 9.66 22.47
N GLU A 69 3.44 9.83 23.67
CA GLU A 69 2.66 10.03 24.90
C GLU A 69 1.65 11.17 24.78
N GLU A 70 2.04 12.29 24.18
CA GLU A 70 1.19 13.47 24.00
C GLU A 70 -0.02 13.18 23.10
N GLU A 71 0.19 12.40 22.04
CA GLU A 71 -0.87 12.00 21.11
C GLU A 71 -1.86 11.04 21.78
N ILE A 72 -1.36 10.12 22.62
CA ILE A 72 -2.22 9.21 23.42
C ILE A 72 -3.06 10.03 24.39
N LYS A 73 -2.46 10.93 25.16
CA LYS A 73 -3.17 11.80 26.11
C LYS A 73 -4.21 12.66 25.41
N SER A 74 -3.88 13.24 24.26
CA SER A 74 -4.80 14.05 23.45
C SER A 74 -6.00 13.23 22.96
N SER A 75 -5.77 12.00 22.49
CA SER A 75 -6.83 11.10 22.05
C SER A 75 -7.75 10.69 23.21
N ILE A 76 -7.19 10.34 24.37
CA ILE A 76 -7.97 9.99 25.56
C ILE A 76 -8.78 11.19 26.06
N GLN A 77 -8.18 12.39 26.08
CA GLN A 77 -8.88 13.62 26.44
C GLN A 77 -10.06 13.88 25.51
N THR A 78 -9.87 13.73 24.20
CA THR A 78 -10.91 13.94 23.19
C THR A 78 -12.06 12.94 23.37
N SER A 79 -11.73 11.66 23.57
CA SER A 79 -12.73 10.61 23.84
C SER A 79 -13.48 10.87 25.15
N THR A 80 -12.76 11.28 26.19
CA THR A 80 -13.35 11.63 27.49
C THR A 80 -14.33 12.79 27.31
N GLN A 81 -13.93 13.87 26.65
CA GLN A 81 -14.78 15.03 26.40
C GLN A 81 -16.06 14.66 25.66
N ALA A 82 -15.99 13.77 24.66
CA ALA A 82 -17.14 13.32 23.88
C ALA A 82 -18.12 12.45 24.68
N GLU A 83 -17.66 11.76 25.73
CA GLU A 83 -18.47 10.85 26.55
C GLU A 83 -18.86 11.44 27.92
N LEU A 84 -18.52 12.71 28.18
CA LEU A 84 -18.90 13.40 29.40
C LEU A 84 -20.43 13.50 29.52
N GLU A 85 -20.96 12.93 30.60
CA GLU A 85 -22.37 12.96 30.93
C GLU A 85 -22.55 13.26 32.41
N GLY A 86 -23.68 13.87 32.78
CA GLY A 86 -24.02 14.12 34.19
C GLY A 86 -23.17 15.20 34.86
N PHE A 87 -22.51 16.05 34.08
CA PHE A 87 -21.93 17.29 34.58
C PHE A 87 -23.05 18.33 34.78
N GLU A 88 -22.85 19.21 35.76
CA GLU A 88 -23.83 20.23 36.16
C GLU A 88 -23.20 21.61 36.03
N ILE A 89 -24.00 22.61 35.65
CA ILE A 89 -23.61 24.02 35.80
C ILE A 89 -23.70 24.36 37.28
N LEU A 90 -22.56 24.64 37.90
CA LEU A 90 -22.50 25.13 39.26
C LEU A 90 -22.70 26.64 39.31
N ASP A 91 -22.05 27.38 38.39
CA ASP A 91 -22.17 28.83 38.31
C ASP A 91 -21.82 29.38 36.92
N THR A 92 -22.22 30.62 36.66
CA THR A 92 -21.87 31.40 35.47
C THR A 92 -21.51 32.81 35.90
N TYR A 93 -20.44 33.36 35.34
CA TYR A 93 -20.05 34.74 35.58
C TYR A 93 -19.86 35.45 34.25
N GLU A 94 -20.18 36.73 34.21
CA GLU A 94 -20.00 37.52 33.01
C GLU A 94 -19.60 38.96 33.32
N ASP A 95 -18.74 39.52 32.47
CA ASP A 95 -18.41 40.93 32.50
C ASP A 95 -18.63 41.57 31.11
N LYS A 96 -18.06 42.75 30.88
CA LYS A 96 -18.20 43.47 29.61
C LYS A 96 -17.48 42.77 28.44
N GLU A 97 -16.46 41.99 28.71
CA GLU A 97 -15.55 41.45 27.69
C GLU A 97 -15.64 39.93 27.56
N ASN A 98 -16.02 39.21 28.61
CA ASN A 98 -15.94 37.76 28.65
C ASN A 98 -17.16 37.12 29.36
N TYR A 99 -17.35 35.85 29.05
CA TYR A 99 -18.33 34.96 29.66
C TYR A 99 -17.61 33.72 30.20
N TRP A 100 -17.86 33.39 31.46
CA TRP A 100 -17.31 32.24 32.17
C TRP A 100 -18.41 31.28 32.58
N ILE A 101 -18.12 29.99 32.50
CA ILE A 101 -18.98 28.92 32.98
C ILE A 101 -18.18 27.95 33.83
N TYR A 102 -18.79 27.52 34.93
CA TYR A 102 -18.23 26.57 35.87
C TYR A 102 -19.10 25.31 35.91
N TYR A 103 -18.55 24.22 35.38
CA TYR A 103 -19.08 22.87 35.52
C TYR A 103 -18.47 22.12 36.69
N ARG A 104 -19.29 21.27 37.31
CA ARG A 104 -18.83 20.22 38.21
C ARG A 104 -19.33 18.85 37.77
N LEU A 105 -18.58 17.80 38.06
CA LEU A 105 -18.98 16.42 37.83
C LEU A 105 -18.58 15.56 39.02
N SER A 106 -19.55 14.85 39.64
CA SER A 106 -19.27 13.97 40.76
C SER A 106 -18.29 12.86 40.34
N LYS A 107 -17.17 12.73 41.06
CA LYS A 107 -16.16 11.70 40.79
C LYS A 107 -16.74 10.29 40.97
N GLU A 108 -17.55 10.09 42.01
CA GLU A 108 -18.20 8.81 42.28
C GLU A 108 -19.16 8.40 41.14
N VAL A 109 -20.02 9.32 40.69
CA VAL A 109 -20.97 9.05 39.60
C VAL A 109 -20.24 8.78 38.29
N TYR A 110 -19.20 9.57 38.00
CA TYR A 110 -18.36 9.37 36.83
C TYR A 110 -17.68 8.00 36.84
N GLU A 111 -16.99 7.65 37.92
CA GLU A 111 -16.28 6.38 38.05
C GLU A 111 -17.22 5.17 38.00
N ARG A 112 -18.42 5.27 38.60
CA ARG A 112 -19.44 4.22 38.50
C ARG A 112 -19.90 4.01 37.06
N LYS A 113 -20.30 5.08 36.35
CA LYS A 113 -20.73 5.00 34.95
C LYS A 113 -19.61 4.51 34.03
N LYS A 114 -18.38 4.98 34.25
CA LYS A 114 -17.19 4.57 33.52
C LYS A 114 -16.94 3.08 33.71
N ARG A 115 -17.00 2.59 34.96
CA ARG A 115 -16.87 1.16 35.27
C ARG A 115 -17.95 0.32 34.59
N GLU A 116 -19.21 0.75 34.62
CA GLU A 116 -20.30 0.06 33.90
C GLU A 116 -20.05 -0.03 32.38
N LYS A 117 -19.45 0.99 31.76
CA LYS A 117 -19.08 0.99 30.34
C LYS A 117 -17.88 0.06 30.09
N ILE A 118 -16.85 0.10 30.94
CA ILE A 118 -15.68 -0.77 30.88
C ILE A 118 -16.07 -2.23 31.04
N ASP A 119 -16.93 -2.57 32.02
CA ASP A 119 -17.37 -3.95 32.27
C ASP A 119 -18.11 -4.53 31.05
N LYS A 120 -18.94 -3.72 30.38
CA LYS A 120 -19.60 -4.11 29.12
C LYS A 120 -18.58 -4.36 28.02
N ALA A 121 -17.58 -3.50 27.87
CA ALA A 121 -16.53 -3.66 26.87
C ALA A 121 -15.65 -4.89 27.15
N LEU A 122 -15.31 -5.14 28.41
CA LEU A 122 -14.57 -6.32 28.86
C LEU A 122 -15.35 -7.60 28.57
N ASN A 123 -16.65 -7.64 28.86
CA ASN A 123 -17.48 -8.82 28.56
C ASN A 123 -17.50 -9.12 27.06
N LEU A 124 -17.74 -8.12 26.21
CA LEU A 124 -17.72 -8.28 24.76
C LEU A 124 -16.36 -8.77 24.24
N ALA A 125 -15.28 -8.19 24.75
CA ALA A 125 -13.92 -8.59 24.39
C ALA A 125 -13.60 -10.01 24.88
N LEU A 126 -14.07 -10.38 26.06
CA LEU A 126 -13.87 -11.71 26.65
C LEU A 126 -14.62 -12.80 25.86
N ASP A 127 -15.85 -12.52 25.42
CA ASP A 127 -16.62 -13.40 24.56
C ASP A 127 -15.85 -13.67 23.24
N MET A 128 -15.39 -12.62 22.58
CA MET A 128 -14.59 -12.72 21.35
C MET A 128 -13.26 -13.45 21.57
N PHE A 129 -12.57 -13.16 22.68
CA PHE A 129 -11.32 -13.84 23.04
C PHE A 129 -11.54 -15.35 23.27
N THR A 130 -12.66 -15.71 23.89
CA THR A 130 -13.04 -17.11 24.14
C THR A 130 -13.35 -17.83 22.82
N GLU A 131 -14.10 -17.20 21.92
CA GLU A 131 -14.35 -17.71 20.57
C GLU A 131 -13.06 -17.87 19.76
N ALA A 132 -12.12 -16.94 19.90
CA ALA A 132 -10.82 -17.03 19.26
C ALA A 132 -10.02 -18.25 19.75
N ARG A 133 -9.92 -18.46 21.07
CA ARG A 133 -9.24 -19.64 21.67
C ARG A 133 -9.89 -20.94 21.23
N SER A 134 -11.22 -20.97 21.12
CA SER A 134 -11.96 -22.13 20.62
C SER A 134 -11.59 -22.45 19.16
N ASN A 135 -11.57 -21.43 18.29
CA ASN A 135 -11.18 -21.60 16.89
C ASN A 135 -9.71 -22.02 16.74
N GLU A 136 -8.82 -21.48 17.55
CA GLU A 136 -7.40 -21.85 17.56
C GLU A 136 -7.21 -23.33 17.91
N LYS A 137 -7.86 -23.80 18.98
CA LYS A 137 -7.88 -25.23 19.37
C LYS A 137 -8.42 -26.13 18.26
N ASN A 138 -9.41 -25.65 17.51
CA ASN A 138 -10.02 -26.36 16.38
C ASN A 138 -9.23 -26.20 15.07
N LYS A 139 -8.00 -25.67 15.11
CA LYS A 139 -7.14 -25.43 13.93
C LYS A 139 -7.75 -24.45 12.89
N ASN A 140 -8.76 -23.67 13.26
CA ASN A 140 -9.39 -22.63 12.44
C ASN A 140 -8.67 -21.28 12.61
N ILE A 141 -7.41 -21.21 12.17
CA ILE A 141 -6.51 -20.08 12.45
C ILE A 141 -7.01 -18.74 11.91
N GLU A 142 -7.61 -18.70 10.72
CA GLU A 142 -8.15 -17.45 10.16
C GLU A 142 -9.25 -16.86 11.05
N LYS A 143 -10.19 -17.70 11.51
CA LYS A 143 -11.25 -17.27 12.44
C LYS A 143 -10.70 -16.90 13.81
N ALA A 144 -9.72 -17.65 14.32
CA ALA A 144 -9.07 -17.33 15.58
C ALA A 144 -8.45 -15.92 15.53
N LEU A 145 -7.68 -15.63 14.48
CA LEU A 145 -7.10 -14.32 14.27
C LEU A 145 -8.16 -13.22 14.14
N LEU A 146 -9.21 -13.45 13.35
CA LEU A 146 -10.34 -12.52 13.23
C LEU A 146 -10.94 -12.17 14.59
N TYR A 147 -11.28 -13.18 15.40
CA TYR A 147 -11.89 -12.95 16.71
C TYR A 147 -10.95 -12.30 17.70
N TYR A 148 -9.65 -12.62 17.70
CA TYR A 148 -8.68 -11.90 18.54
C TYR A 148 -8.58 -10.42 18.13
N LEU A 149 -8.53 -10.11 16.83
CA LEU A 149 -8.51 -8.72 16.36
C LEU A 149 -9.80 -7.98 16.75
N GLN A 150 -10.96 -8.64 16.62
CA GLN A 150 -12.24 -8.09 17.05
C GLN A 150 -12.31 -7.87 18.56
N ALA A 151 -11.70 -8.74 19.37
CA ALA A 151 -11.66 -8.61 20.83
C ALA A 151 -10.96 -7.32 21.30
N LEU A 152 -10.04 -6.76 20.50
CA LEU A 152 -9.41 -5.48 20.82
C LEU A 152 -10.35 -4.27 20.61
N LYS A 153 -11.31 -4.36 19.69
CA LYS A 153 -12.12 -3.21 19.27
C LYS A 153 -12.97 -2.62 20.40
N PRO A 154 -13.68 -3.39 21.24
CA PRO A 154 -14.41 -2.82 22.38
C PRO A 154 -13.50 -2.12 23.40
N LEU A 155 -12.24 -2.53 23.49
CA LEU A 155 -11.27 -2.05 24.49
C LEU A 155 -10.56 -0.76 24.07
N GLU A 156 -10.59 -0.43 22.78
CA GLU A 156 -9.92 0.72 22.17
C GLU A 156 -10.18 2.05 22.91
N LYS A 157 -11.43 2.30 23.28
CA LYS A 157 -11.83 3.53 23.98
C LYS A 157 -11.30 3.64 25.41
N TYR A 158 -10.94 2.50 26.01
CA TYR A 158 -10.52 2.38 27.41
C TYR A 158 -9.04 1.99 27.50
N ILE A 159 -8.26 2.31 26.46
CA ILE A 159 -6.84 1.95 26.37
C ILE A 159 -5.97 2.60 27.46
N GLY A 160 -6.45 3.69 28.07
CA GLY A 160 -5.83 4.35 29.23
C GLY A 160 -6.19 3.72 30.58
N GLU A 161 -6.96 2.64 30.60
CA GLU A 161 -7.46 2.00 31.82
C GLU A 161 -6.81 0.64 32.09
N THR A 162 -6.86 0.22 33.35
CA THR A 162 -6.44 -1.13 33.76
C THR A 162 -7.55 -2.13 33.43
N LEU A 163 -7.40 -2.82 32.29
CA LEU A 163 -8.41 -3.74 31.74
C LEU A 163 -8.16 -5.18 32.20
N LYS A 164 -8.65 -5.51 33.40
CA LYS A 164 -8.55 -6.84 34.00
C LYS A 164 -9.79 -7.68 33.74
N ALA A 165 -9.59 -8.98 33.47
CA ALA A 165 -10.66 -9.96 33.37
C ALA A 165 -10.29 -11.22 34.15
N THR A 166 -11.28 -12.04 34.51
CA THR A 166 -11.05 -13.34 35.13
C THR A 166 -11.27 -14.45 34.10
N ILE A 167 -10.23 -15.26 33.85
CA ILE A 167 -10.31 -16.44 32.98
C ILE A 167 -9.80 -17.64 33.78
N ASP A 168 -10.57 -18.72 33.81
CA ASP A 168 -10.23 -19.97 34.52
C ASP A 168 -9.85 -19.72 36.00
N GLY A 169 -10.51 -18.75 36.65
CA GLY A 169 -10.27 -18.38 38.04
C GLY A 169 -9.02 -17.52 38.28
N LYS A 170 -8.32 -17.08 37.23
CA LYS A 170 -7.14 -16.21 37.31
C LYS A 170 -7.46 -14.82 36.78
N GLU A 171 -7.00 -13.79 37.49
CA GLU A 171 -7.04 -12.42 37.02
C GLU A 171 -5.91 -12.18 36.01
N ILE A 172 -6.26 -11.65 34.84
CA ILE A 172 -5.33 -11.36 33.75
C ILE A 172 -5.59 -9.97 33.17
N PHE A 173 -4.57 -9.38 32.56
CA PHE A 173 -4.72 -8.17 31.75
C PHE A 173 -5.18 -8.56 30.34
N LEU A 174 -6.46 -8.39 30.04
CA LEU A 174 -7.09 -8.94 28.84
C LEU A 174 -6.43 -8.44 27.55
N THR A 175 -6.04 -7.15 27.49
CA THR A 175 -5.36 -6.57 26.33
C THR A 175 -3.98 -7.17 26.07
N ASN A 176 -3.25 -7.58 27.11
CA ASN A 176 -1.95 -8.22 26.97
C ASN A 176 -2.11 -9.62 26.40
N GLU A 177 -3.10 -10.36 26.90
CA GLU A 177 -3.39 -11.72 26.46
C GLU A 177 -3.88 -11.79 25.01
N ILE A 178 -4.75 -10.86 24.61
CA ILE A 178 -5.18 -10.74 23.21
C ILE A 178 -3.97 -10.43 22.31
N TYR A 179 -3.15 -9.44 22.70
CA TYR A 179 -1.97 -9.03 21.92
C TYR A 179 -0.97 -10.19 21.75
N PHE A 180 -0.66 -10.88 22.86
CA PHE A 180 0.23 -12.05 22.85
C PHE A 180 -0.33 -13.16 21.96
N SER A 181 -1.63 -13.42 22.02
CA SER A 181 -2.28 -14.45 21.20
C SER A 181 -2.21 -14.13 19.70
N ILE A 182 -2.43 -12.86 19.32
CA ILE A 182 -2.26 -12.40 17.94
C ILE A 182 -0.80 -12.60 17.50
N GLN A 183 0.17 -12.12 18.27
CA GLN A 183 1.59 -12.29 17.96
C GLN A 183 1.98 -13.77 17.81
N ASN A 184 1.45 -14.64 18.67
CA ASN A 184 1.70 -16.07 18.62
C ASN A 184 1.11 -16.71 17.35
N ILE A 185 -0.11 -16.34 16.95
CA ILE A 185 -0.67 -16.81 15.68
C ILE A 185 0.18 -16.33 14.50
N LEU A 186 0.51 -15.04 14.46
CA LEU A 186 1.27 -14.45 13.36
C LEU A 186 2.67 -15.08 13.24
N SER A 187 3.38 -15.29 14.35
CA SER A 187 4.73 -15.88 14.33
C SER A 187 4.73 -17.34 13.88
N ASN A 188 3.63 -18.06 14.08
CA ASN A 188 3.49 -19.45 13.68
C ASN A 188 2.97 -19.62 12.24
N ILE A 189 2.41 -18.59 11.62
CA ILE A 189 2.05 -18.64 10.19
C ILE A 189 3.31 -18.51 9.33
N GLU A 190 3.56 -19.50 8.48
CA GLU A 190 4.65 -19.50 7.51
C GLU A 190 4.11 -19.50 6.08
N LEU A 191 4.53 -18.52 5.29
CA LEU A 191 4.19 -18.38 3.88
C LEU A 191 5.34 -18.86 2.99
N LYS A 192 5.14 -19.95 2.26
CA LYS A 192 6.14 -20.55 1.36
C LYS A 192 5.78 -20.31 -0.10
N PRO A 193 6.63 -19.62 -0.88
CA PRO A 193 6.41 -19.43 -2.30
C PRO A 193 6.81 -20.69 -3.07
N GLN A 194 6.03 -21.12 -4.05
CA GLN A 194 6.27 -22.34 -4.81
C GLN A 194 5.98 -22.17 -6.32
N PRO A 195 7.00 -22.04 -7.18
CA PRO A 195 8.41 -21.83 -6.86
C PRO A 195 8.69 -20.38 -6.41
N ALA A 196 9.81 -20.17 -5.71
CA ALA A 196 10.23 -18.84 -5.26
C ALA A 196 10.83 -17.97 -6.39
N LYS A 197 11.40 -18.62 -7.42
CA LYS A 197 12.01 -17.97 -8.58
C LYS A 197 11.25 -18.39 -9.83
N ILE A 198 10.87 -17.41 -10.63
CA ILE A 198 9.98 -17.61 -11.77
C ILE A 198 10.52 -16.83 -12.96
N ASP A 199 10.60 -17.50 -14.11
CA ASP A 199 10.92 -16.82 -15.35
C ASP A 199 9.65 -16.20 -15.95
N ALA A 200 9.77 -14.97 -16.42
CA ALA A 200 8.67 -14.24 -17.01
C ALA A 200 9.12 -13.41 -18.23
N LYS A 201 8.17 -12.93 -19.01
CA LYS A 201 8.43 -12.05 -20.16
C LYS A 201 7.72 -10.72 -19.98
N THR A 202 8.39 -9.63 -20.36
CA THR A 202 7.77 -8.30 -20.39
C THR A 202 6.55 -8.29 -21.32
N ASN A 203 5.53 -7.53 -20.95
CA ASN A 203 4.24 -7.38 -21.64
C ASN A 203 3.42 -8.66 -21.86
N LYS A 204 3.82 -9.80 -21.28
CA LYS A 204 3.05 -11.05 -21.33
C LYS A 204 2.53 -11.41 -19.94
N PRO A 205 1.39 -12.13 -19.85
CA PRO A 205 0.94 -12.72 -18.60
C PRO A 205 1.92 -13.78 -18.11
N LEU A 206 1.89 -14.07 -16.81
CA LEU A 206 2.61 -15.20 -16.28
C LEU A 206 1.88 -16.51 -16.64
N LYS A 207 2.61 -17.50 -17.18
CA LYS A 207 2.02 -18.77 -17.66
C LYS A 207 1.30 -19.57 -16.57
N GLN A 208 1.74 -19.44 -15.32
CA GLN A 208 1.14 -20.10 -14.17
C GLN A 208 1.01 -19.07 -13.03
N PRO A 209 -0.05 -19.12 -12.22
CA PRO A 209 -0.19 -18.23 -11.08
C PRO A 209 0.98 -18.39 -10.11
N LEU A 210 1.33 -17.28 -9.44
CA LEU A 210 2.14 -17.35 -8.24
C LEU A 210 1.40 -18.18 -7.20
N LYS A 211 2.08 -19.16 -6.61
CA LYS A 211 1.49 -20.04 -5.62
C LYS A 211 2.19 -19.86 -4.27
N ILE A 212 1.41 -19.65 -3.23
CA ILE A 212 1.86 -19.65 -1.83
C ILE A 212 1.22 -20.82 -1.11
N ILE A 213 2.00 -21.49 -0.26
CA ILE A 213 1.50 -22.43 0.74
C ILE A 213 1.59 -21.75 2.10
N ALA A 214 0.46 -21.66 2.80
CA ALA A 214 0.38 -21.21 4.18
C ALA A 214 0.37 -22.41 5.13
N ASP A 215 1.41 -22.54 5.94
CA ASP A 215 1.54 -23.53 7.01
C ASP A 215 1.40 -22.85 8.37
N TYR A 216 0.83 -23.55 9.34
CA TYR A 216 0.89 -23.18 10.75
C TYR A 216 1.92 -24.06 11.45
N LYS A 217 2.92 -23.44 12.07
CA LYS A 217 4.00 -24.10 12.79
C LYS A 217 3.52 -24.47 14.19
N LEU A 218 3.45 -25.76 14.44
CA LEU A 218 3.34 -26.39 15.76
C LEU A 218 4.13 -27.72 15.69
N ASP A 219 4.12 -28.49 16.78
CA ASP A 219 4.70 -29.84 16.80
C ASP A 219 4.18 -30.72 15.66
N GLU A 220 2.90 -30.57 15.32
CA GLU A 220 2.28 -31.11 14.11
C GLU A 220 1.84 -29.96 13.18
N PRO A 221 2.63 -29.61 12.15
CA PRO A 221 2.28 -28.56 11.21
C PRO A 221 1.02 -28.89 10.40
N PHE A 222 0.19 -27.90 10.13
CA PHE A 222 -1.01 -28.06 9.30
C PHE A 222 -1.22 -26.87 8.36
N LYS A 223 -2.08 -27.06 7.35
CA LYS A 223 -2.37 -26.05 6.34
C LYS A 223 -3.37 -25.01 6.86
N VAL A 224 -3.09 -23.73 6.63
CA VAL A 224 -3.99 -22.64 7.01
C VAL A 224 -4.93 -22.30 5.86
N SER A 225 -6.20 -22.64 6.00
CA SER A 225 -7.24 -22.34 5.01
C SER A 225 -7.84 -20.94 5.20
N ASN A 226 -8.43 -20.41 4.11
CA ASN A 226 -9.13 -19.13 4.06
C ASN A 226 -8.28 -17.89 4.44
N LEU A 227 -6.96 -18.03 4.56
CA LEU A 227 -6.07 -16.96 4.98
C LEU A 227 -6.03 -15.86 3.92
N PRO A 228 -6.39 -14.60 4.24
CA PRO A 228 -6.36 -13.50 3.30
C PRO A 228 -4.94 -13.01 3.07
N LEU A 229 -4.51 -12.96 1.82
CA LEU A 229 -3.19 -12.51 1.42
C LEU A 229 -3.32 -11.37 0.43
N LYS A 230 -2.40 -10.42 0.52
CA LYS A 230 -2.22 -9.37 -0.49
C LYS A 230 -0.88 -9.50 -1.20
N PHE A 231 -0.85 -9.21 -2.48
CA PHE A 231 0.30 -9.27 -3.37
C PHE A 231 0.56 -7.90 -3.97
N TYR A 232 1.83 -7.51 -4.07
CA TYR A 232 2.22 -6.26 -4.70
C TYR A 232 3.69 -6.30 -5.12
N PHE A 233 4.02 -5.53 -6.16
CA PHE A 233 5.41 -5.36 -6.59
C PHE A 233 6.16 -4.47 -5.57
N ILE A 234 7.31 -4.95 -5.12
CA ILE A 234 8.28 -4.14 -4.34
C ILE A 234 9.48 -3.71 -5.20
N LYS A 235 9.63 -4.32 -6.38
CA LYS A 235 10.58 -3.94 -7.43
C LYS A 235 10.02 -4.36 -8.79
N GLY A 236 10.06 -3.48 -9.78
CA GLY A 236 9.34 -3.66 -11.04
C GLY A 236 7.87 -3.24 -10.95
N SER A 237 7.09 -3.59 -11.97
CA SER A 237 5.66 -3.24 -12.06
C SER A 237 4.92 -4.14 -13.03
N GLY A 238 3.62 -4.32 -12.78
CA GLY A 238 2.71 -5.10 -13.60
C GLY A 238 1.30 -5.14 -13.01
N ASP A 239 0.40 -5.76 -13.75
CA ASP A 239 -1.01 -5.92 -13.43
C ASP A 239 -1.24 -7.32 -12.83
N LEU A 240 -1.67 -7.38 -11.56
CA LEU A 240 -1.90 -8.65 -10.85
C LEU A 240 -3.21 -8.62 -10.04
N ILE A 241 -3.69 -9.80 -9.65
CA ILE A 241 -4.79 -9.92 -8.69
C ILE A 241 -4.23 -9.71 -7.28
N GLU A 242 -4.46 -8.53 -6.73
CA GLU A 242 -3.83 -8.10 -5.47
C GLU A 242 -4.28 -8.91 -4.26
N LYS A 243 -5.58 -9.20 -4.13
CA LYS A 243 -6.16 -9.82 -2.94
C LYS A 243 -6.63 -11.23 -3.23
N VAL A 244 -6.15 -12.19 -2.46
CA VAL A 244 -6.47 -13.61 -2.62
C VAL A 244 -6.69 -14.27 -1.26
N ARG A 245 -7.35 -15.43 -1.24
CA ARG A 245 -7.48 -16.25 -0.03
C ARG A 245 -6.91 -17.64 -0.27
N THR A 246 -6.31 -18.24 0.76
CA THR A 246 -5.87 -19.64 0.66
C THR A 246 -7.07 -20.58 0.62
N ASN A 247 -6.96 -21.66 -0.15
CA ASN A 247 -7.98 -22.70 -0.21
C ASN A 247 -7.88 -23.68 0.98
N SER A 248 -8.70 -24.75 0.98
CA SER A 248 -8.69 -25.80 2.02
C SER A 248 -7.35 -26.53 2.17
N SER A 249 -6.48 -26.52 1.15
CA SER A 249 -5.12 -27.08 1.21
C SER A 249 -4.07 -26.03 1.62
N GLY A 250 -4.49 -24.85 2.06
CA GLY A 250 -3.63 -23.73 2.43
C GLY A 250 -2.92 -23.08 1.24
N ILE A 251 -3.44 -23.24 0.03
CA ILE A 251 -2.82 -22.70 -1.19
C ILE A 251 -3.50 -21.40 -1.60
N GLY A 252 -2.73 -20.30 -1.63
CA GLY A 252 -3.12 -19.04 -2.26
C GLY A 252 -2.53 -18.94 -3.68
N LYS A 253 -3.30 -18.41 -4.63
CA LYS A 253 -2.88 -18.23 -6.02
C LYS A 253 -3.11 -16.80 -6.48
N CYS A 254 -2.09 -16.16 -7.04
CA CYS A 254 -2.16 -14.81 -7.59
C CYS A 254 -1.80 -14.86 -9.09
N ASP A 255 -2.73 -14.41 -9.94
CA ASP A 255 -2.50 -14.30 -11.37
C ASP A 255 -1.84 -12.95 -11.70
N ILE A 256 -0.81 -12.99 -12.53
CA ILE A 256 -0.19 -11.80 -13.12
C ILE A 256 -0.64 -11.74 -14.58
N THR A 257 -1.48 -10.76 -14.88
CA THR A 257 -2.06 -10.57 -16.22
C THR A 257 -1.07 -9.88 -17.17
N ARG A 258 -0.16 -9.07 -16.63
CA ARG A 258 0.86 -8.38 -17.43
C ARG A 258 2.03 -7.92 -16.57
N ILE A 259 3.25 -8.02 -17.09
CA ILE A 259 4.45 -7.40 -16.50
C ILE A 259 4.82 -6.19 -17.34
N THR A 260 4.76 -4.99 -16.78
CA THR A 260 4.96 -3.73 -17.52
C THR A 260 6.37 -3.18 -17.40
N SER A 261 7.08 -3.49 -16.31
CA SER A 261 8.47 -3.04 -16.15
C SER A 261 9.43 -3.89 -16.99
N PRO A 262 10.42 -3.26 -17.68
CA PRO A 262 11.47 -3.97 -18.39
C PRO A 262 12.63 -4.43 -17.48
N GLU A 263 12.56 -4.18 -16.17
CA GLU A 263 13.61 -4.59 -15.24
C GLU A 263 13.78 -6.12 -15.25
N LYS A 264 15.02 -6.59 -15.44
CA LYS A 264 15.33 -8.03 -15.54
C LYS A 264 15.07 -8.80 -14.25
N LEU A 265 15.24 -8.16 -13.10
CA LEU A 265 15.02 -8.79 -11.81
C LEU A 265 13.97 -8.00 -11.04
N GLN A 266 12.77 -8.54 -10.97
CA GLN A 266 11.63 -7.96 -10.28
C GLN A 266 11.30 -8.77 -9.04
N MET A 267 10.59 -8.14 -8.10
CA MET A 267 10.23 -8.77 -6.84
C MET A 267 8.79 -8.46 -6.50
N ILE A 268 8.03 -9.52 -6.25
CA ILE A 268 6.66 -9.43 -5.74
C ILE A 268 6.69 -9.89 -4.29
N LYS A 269 6.12 -9.08 -3.41
CA LYS A 269 5.91 -9.44 -2.02
C LYS A 269 4.48 -9.92 -1.86
N SER A 270 4.30 -10.92 -1.02
CA SER A 270 2.99 -11.28 -0.49
C SER A 270 3.03 -11.28 1.02
N GLU A 271 1.99 -10.75 1.64
CA GLU A 271 1.84 -10.73 3.10
C GLU A 271 0.38 -10.95 3.50
N LEU A 272 0.18 -11.31 4.76
CA LEU A 272 -1.15 -11.39 5.37
C LEU A 272 -1.90 -10.05 5.23
N ASP A 273 -3.14 -10.10 4.76
CA ASP A 273 -3.99 -8.90 4.66
C ASP A 273 -4.84 -8.73 5.92
N ILE A 274 -4.25 -8.13 6.97
CA ILE A 274 -4.99 -7.83 8.22
C ILE A 274 -6.16 -6.85 7.98
N SER A 275 -6.07 -5.98 6.97
CA SER A 275 -7.15 -5.02 6.67
C SER A 275 -8.45 -5.72 6.28
N SER A 276 -8.39 -6.96 5.78
CA SER A 276 -9.57 -7.75 5.45
C SER A 276 -10.40 -8.18 6.67
N PHE A 277 -9.83 -8.10 7.88
CA PHE A 277 -10.51 -8.45 9.13
C PHE A 277 -11.14 -7.25 9.84
N ILE A 278 -10.82 -6.02 9.42
CA ILE A 278 -11.09 -4.81 10.19
C ILE A 278 -11.71 -3.74 9.30
N ASN A 279 -12.79 -3.12 9.76
CA ASN A 279 -13.38 -1.97 9.07
C ASN A 279 -12.59 -0.69 9.41
N GLN A 280 -11.71 -0.28 8.48
CA GLN A 280 -10.79 0.85 8.65
C GLN A 280 -11.48 2.20 8.88
N ASP A 281 -12.73 2.39 8.41
CA ASP A 281 -13.44 3.66 8.54
C ASP A 281 -13.91 3.95 9.97
N SER A 282 -13.80 2.96 10.87
CA SER A 282 -14.33 3.03 12.24
C SER A 282 -13.28 2.89 13.34
N THR A 283 -11.99 2.90 12.99
CA THR A 283 -10.87 2.69 13.94
C THR A 283 -10.22 4.00 14.34
N SER A 284 -9.97 4.19 15.64
CA SER A 284 -9.16 5.29 16.16
C SER A 284 -7.71 5.21 15.69
N PHE A 285 -7.02 6.35 15.78
CA PHE A 285 -5.61 6.48 15.45
C PHE A 285 -4.73 5.51 16.26
N ILE A 286 -4.91 5.42 17.57
CA ILE A 286 -4.08 4.56 18.43
C ILE A 286 -4.26 3.09 18.05
N TYR A 287 -5.51 2.65 17.85
CA TYR A 287 -5.79 1.26 17.49
C TYR A 287 -5.22 0.90 16.12
N ARG A 288 -5.31 1.80 15.14
CA ARG A 288 -4.68 1.60 13.84
C ARG A 288 -3.16 1.39 13.95
N ASN A 289 -2.48 2.19 14.77
CA ASN A 289 -1.05 2.03 15.01
C ASN A 289 -0.71 0.69 15.71
N ILE A 290 -1.55 0.22 16.64
CA ILE A 290 -1.39 -1.11 17.26
C ILE A 290 -1.53 -2.22 16.22
N LEU A 291 -2.46 -2.08 15.27
CA LEU A 291 -2.64 -3.08 14.21
C LEU A 291 -1.47 -3.10 13.23
N GLU A 292 -0.91 -1.93 12.92
CA GLU A 292 0.23 -1.77 12.02
C GLU A 292 1.56 -2.19 12.68
N SER A 293 1.64 -2.27 14.02
CA SER A 293 2.85 -2.69 14.74
C SER A 293 3.07 -4.20 14.75
N PHE A 294 2.04 -5.00 14.44
CA PHE A 294 2.18 -6.45 14.39
C PHE A 294 3.10 -6.89 13.23
N PRO A 295 4.08 -7.77 13.47
CA PRO A 295 4.91 -8.33 12.42
C PRO A 295 4.08 -9.31 11.59
N LEU A 296 3.78 -8.94 10.35
CA LEU A 296 2.95 -9.75 9.46
C LEU A 296 3.75 -10.87 8.80
N PRO A 297 3.19 -12.09 8.68
CA PRO A 297 3.75 -13.13 7.84
C PRO A 297 3.87 -12.63 6.40
N GLU A 298 5.07 -12.72 5.84
CA GLU A 298 5.37 -12.29 4.49
C GLU A 298 6.27 -13.28 3.75
N THR A 299 6.23 -13.22 2.43
CA THR A 299 7.17 -13.92 1.55
C THR A 299 7.39 -13.16 0.25
N LYS A 300 8.40 -13.58 -0.53
CA LYS A 300 8.81 -12.90 -1.74
C LYS A 300 8.99 -13.88 -2.89
N PHE A 301 8.56 -13.45 -4.07
CA PHE A 301 8.87 -14.07 -5.35
C PHE A 301 9.92 -13.23 -6.06
N ILE A 302 10.85 -13.90 -6.72
CA ILE A 302 11.82 -13.26 -7.62
C ILE A 302 11.40 -13.62 -9.04
N LEU A 303 11.15 -12.60 -9.85
CA LEU A 303 10.89 -12.77 -11.28
C LEU A 303 12.16 -12.47 -12.06
N ASN A 304 12.62 -13.43 -12.85
CA ASN A 304 13.63 -13.22 -13.88
C ASN A 304 12.90 -12.86 -15.18
N VAL A 305 12.77 -11.56 -15.43
CA VAL A 305 12.05 -11.04 -16.58
C VAL A 305 13.00 -10.92 -17.77
N LYS A 306 12.60 -11.53 -18.87
CA LYS A 306 13.27 -11.39 -20.17
C LYS A 306 12.44 -10.46 -21.05
N GLY A 307 13.11 -9.64 -21.86
CA GLY A 307 12.44 -8.90 -22.92
C GLY A 307 11.89 -9.84 -23.99
N LEU A 308 11.03 -9.32 -24.85
CA LEU A 308 10.53 -10.05 -26.01
C LEU A 308 11.69 -10.42 -26.95
N THR A 309 11.57 -11.58 -27.60
CA THR A 309 12.51 -12.05 -28.61
C THR A 309 12.07 -11.63 -30.02
N PHE A 310 13.00 -11.09 -30.80
CA PHE A 310 12.80 -10.74 -32.20
C PHE A 310 13.58 -11.68 -33.12
N PHE A 311 12.92 -12.12 -34.19
CA PHE A 311 13.58 -12.57 -35.41
C PHE A 311 13.60 -11.39 -36.39
N ILE A 312 14.74 -11.13 -37.04
CA ILE A 312 14.86 -10.04 -38.02
C ILE A 312 15.23 -10.62 -39.38
N GLU A 313 14.42 -10.31 -40.38
CA GLU A 313 14.74 -10.48 -41.78
C GLU A 313 15.04 -9.10 -42.39
N ALA A 314 16.24 -8.94 -42.93
CA ALA A 314 16.69 -7.68 -43.52
C ALA A 314 17.11 -7.87 -44.98
N ASP A 315 16.59 -7.01 -45.85
CA ASP A 315 16.98 -6.92 -47.26
C ASP A 315 17.41 -5.47 -47.57
N GLU A 316 18.73 -5.26 -47.66
CA GLU A 316 19.30 -3.97 -48.02
C GLU A 316 19.93 -4.01 -49.42
N THR A 317 19.54 -3.07 -50.26
CA THR A 317 20.10 -2.92 -51.61
C THR A 317 20.66 -1.51 -51.82
N ASN A 318 21.84 -1.46 -52.42
CA ASN A 318 22.46 -0.20 -52.84
C ASN A 318 22.47 -0.10 -54.37
N LEU A 319 21.69 0.83 -54.91
CA LEU A 319 21.56 1.10 -56.35
C LEU A 319 21.23 -0.15 -57.17
N GLY A 320 20.35 -1.01 -56.63
CA GLY A 320 19.93 -2.26 -57.25
C GLY A 320 20.80 -3.48 -56.95
N ASN A 321 21.95 -3.31 -56.28
CA ASN A 321 22.80 -4.42 -55.85
C ASN A 321 22.48 -4.81 -54.40
N LYS A 322 22.27 -6.11 -54.14
CA LYS A 322 22.10 -6.62 -52.78
C LYS A 322 23.40 -6.47 -51.99
N LEU A 323 23.29 -6.07 -50.73
CA LEU A 323 24.43 -5.89 -49.84
C LEU A 323 24.69 -7.17 -49.04
N ASP A 324 25.94 -7.63 -49.01
CA ASP A 324 26.39 -8.69 -48.11
C ASP A 324 26.63 -8.17 -46.68
N VAL A 325 27.06 -6.90 -46.57
CA VAL A 325 27.27 -6.20 -45.30
C VAL A 325 26.16 -5.17 -45.13
N LEU A 326 25.28 -5.44 -44.17
CA LEU A 326 24.09 -4.65 -43.87
C LEU A 326 24.43 -3.45 -42.98
N TYR A 327 23.78 -2.31 -43.21
CA TYR A 327 24.01 -1.06 -42.46
C TYR A 327 22.92 -0.79 -41.42
N LEU A 328 21.67 -1.14 -41.72
CA LEU A 328 20.50 -0.85 -40.89
C LEU A 328 20.20 -1.96 -39.89
N GLU A 329 20.31 -3.23 -40.29
CA GLU A 329 20.04 -4.36 -39.39
C GLU A 329 20.88 -4.31 -38.10
N PRO A 330 22.21 -4.10 -38.13
CA PRO A 330 23.01 -4.03 -36.90
C PRO A 330 22.59 -2.85 -36.02
N LYS A 331 22.19 -1.72 -36.63
CA LYS A 331 21.74 -0.53 -35.91
C LYS A 331 20.38 -0.74 -35.26
N LEU A 332 19.46 -1.41 -35.94
CA LEU A 332 18.18 -1.82 -35.38
C LEU A 332 18.36 -2.74 -34.18
N LYS A 333 19.24 -3.76 -34.30
CA LYS A 333 19.59 -4.66 -33.19
C LYS A 333 20.17 -3.90 -32.00
N GLU A 334 21.07 -2.94 -32.23
CA GLU A 334 21.64 -2.10 -31.19
C GLU A 334 20.57 -1.30 -30.44
N ILE A 335 19.67 -0.62 -31.17
CA ILE A 335 18.62 0.21 -30.57
C ILE A 335 17.67 -0.64 -29.73
N LEU A 336 17.20 -1.76 -30.25
CA LEU A 336 16.28 -2.67 -29.57
C LEU A 336 16.96 -3.40 -28.39
N SER A 337 18.24 -3.77 -28.49
CA SER A 337 19.01 -4.33 -27.36
C SER A 337 19.08 -3.36 -26.18
N ASN A 338 19.31 -2.07 -26.47
CA ASN A 338 19.35 -1.02 -25.45
C ASN A 338 17.98 -0.82 -24.76
N LYS A 339 16.90 -1.26 -25.38
CA LYS A 339 15.54 -1.29 -24.81
C LYS A 339 15.21 -2.59 -24.07
N GLY A 340 16.16 -3.52 -23.97
CA GLY A 340 16.01 -4.76 -23.22
C GLY A 340 15.40 -5.93 -24.01
N PHE A 341 15.19 -5.76 -25.32
CA PHE A 341 14.79 -6.84 -26.20
C PHE A 341 15.96 -7.78 -26.53
N SER A 342 15.64 -8.98 -26.98
CA SER A 342 16.62 -10.00 -27.36
C SER A 342 16.34 -10.54 -28.76
N PHE A 343 17.32 -11.21 -29.38
CA PHE A 343 17.21 -11.71 -30.75
C PHE A 343 17.45 -13.21 -30.80
N VAL A 344 16.74 -13.87 -31.70
CA VAL A 344 16.86 -15.30 -31.99
C VAL A 344 17.11 -15.51 -33.48
N GLU A 345 17.81 -16.59 -33.82
CA GLU A 345 18.07 -16.97 -35.22
C GLU A 345 16.99 -17.89 -35.78
N ASP A 346 16.29 -18.64 -34.92
CA ASP A 346 15.15 -19.46 -35.31
C ASP A 346 13.85 -18.66 -35.13
N ILE A 347 13.11 -18.49 -36.23
CA ILE A 347 11.82 -17.79 -36.23
C ILE A 347 10.79 -18.42 -35.28
N SER A 348 10.88 -19.72 -35.01
CA SER A 348 9.98 -20.42 -34.09
C SER A 348 10.20 -20.07 -32.62
N GLU A 349 11.35 -19.47 -32.28
CA GLU A 349 11.69 -19.01 -30.92
C GLU A 349 11.35 -17.52 -30.70
N ALA A 350 10.90 -16.82 -31.75
CA ALA A 350 10.63 -15.40 -31.72
C ALA A 350 9.23 -15.10 -31.19
N ASP A 351 9.12 -14.08 -30.34
CA ASP A 351 7.82 -13.49 -30.00
C ASP A 351 7.31 -12.61 -31.14
N LEU A 352 8.24 -11.99 -31.89
CA LEU A 352 7.96 -11.01 -32.93
C LEU A 352 8.88 -11.22 -34.14
N MET A 353 8.35 -11.03 -35.35
CA MET A 353 9.14 -10.96 -36.59
C MET A 353 9.21 -9.52 -37.06
N ILE A 354 10.42 -9.04 -37.34
CA ILE A 354 10.65 -7.77 -38.03
C ILE A 354 11.11 -8.06 -39.46
N THR A 355 10.44 -7.46 -40.43
CA THR A 355 10.93 -7.37 -41.80
C THR A 355 11.42 -5.96 -42.05
N LEU A 356 12.69 -5.82 -42.45
CA LEU A 356 13.33 -4.56 -42.81
C LEU A 356 13.72 -4.59 -44.27
N GLU A 357 13.12 -3.74 -45.09
CA GLU A 357 13.48 -3.56 -46.49
C GLU A 357 14.04 -2.16 -46.70
N ALA A 358 15.26 -2.05 -47.22
CA ALA A 358 15.86 -0.77 -47.56
C ALA A 358 16.46 -0.79 -48.96
N ARG A 359 16.10 0.19 -49.77
CA ARG A 359 16.55 0.28 -51.17
C ARG A 359 17.02 1.67 -51.48
N THR A 360 18.17 1.78 -52.15
CA THR A 360 18.66 3.07 -52.64
C THR A 360 18.54 3.21 -54.15
N ARG A 361 18.31 4.45 -54.58
CA ARG A 361 18.23 4.85 -55.98
C ARG A 361 19.09 6.08 -56.24
N LYS A 362 19.62 6.18 -57.46
CA LYS A 362 20.42 7.34 -57.88
C LYS A 362 19.56 8.61 -57.84
N GLY A 363 20.17 9.68 -57.34
CA GLY A 363 19.64 11.04 -57.40
C GLY A 363 20.32 11.83 -58.52
N SER A 364 20.55 13.11 -58.24
CA SER A 364 21.26 14.03 -59.14
C SER A 364 22.76 14.10 -58.83
N GLU A 365 23.51 14.55 -59.82
CA GLU A 365 24.91 14.95 -59.72
C GLU A 365 25.00 16.47 -59.89
N ALA A 366 25.74 17.15 -59.01
CA ALA A 366 26.01 18.58 -59.11
C ALA A 366 27.31 18.93 -58.38
N TYR A 367 28.15 19.77 -58.98
CA TYR A 367 29.41 20.24 -58.38
C TYR A 367 30.28 19.11 -57.81
N GLU A 368 30.51 18.05 -58.60
CA GLU A 368 31.29 16.85 -58.22
C GLU A 368 30.72 16.05 -57.03
N MET A 369 29.50 16.36 -56.60
CA MET A 369 28.79 15.66 -55.55
C MET A 369 27.62 14.87 -56.13
N PHE A 370 27.51 13.62 -55.69
CA PHE A 370 26.48 12.69 -56.11
C PHE A 370 25.47 12.54 -54.99
N SER A 371 24.20 12.57 -55.34
CA SER A 371 23.12 12.26 -54.40
C SER A 371 22.49 10.92 -54.69
N ALA A 372 22.05 10.25 -53.63
CA ALA A 372 21.20 9.08 -53.69
C ALA A 372 20.09 9.21 -52.65
N TYR A 373 19.02 8.45 -52.86
CA TYR A 373 17.87 8.43 -51.97
C TYR A 373 17.62 7.01 -51.50
N ALA A 374 17.41 6.83 -50.21
CA ALA A 374 16.99 5.57 -49.60
C ALA A 374 15.50 5.60 -49.26
N ASP A 375 14.83 4.49 -49.55
CA ASP A 375 13.47 4.20 -49.11
C ASP A 375 13.56 3.00 -48.16
N LEU A 376 12.98 3.13 -46.96
CA LEU A 376 13.02 2.16 -45.86
C LEU A 376 11.59 1.77 -45.50
N THR A 377 11.31 0.47 -45.42
CA THR A 377 10.05 -0.08 -44.92
C THR A 377 10.33 -1.05 -43.78
N ILE A 378 9.55 -0.95 -42.71
CA ILE A 378 9.59 -1.89 -41.59
C ILE A 378 8.18 -2.35 -41.25
N SER A 379 8.02 -3.66 -41.08
CA SER A 379 6.83 -4.29 -40.52
C SER A 379 7.20 -5.16 -39.33
N VAL A 380 6.32 -5.19 -38.32
CA VAL A 380 6.44 -6.04 -37.14
C VAL A 380 5.18 -6.90 -37.04
N VAL A 381 5.37 -8.20 -36.92
CA VAL A 381 4.29 -9.19 -36.79
C VAL A 381 4.42 -9.91 -35.45
N ASP A 382 3.32 -10.01 -34.69
CA ASP A 382 3.28 -10.85 -33.48
C ASP A 382 3.12 -12.31 -33.89
N MET A 383 4.09 -13.15 -33.51
CA MET A 383 4.17 -14.54 -33.96
C MET A 383 3.12 -15.45 -33.32
N THR A 384 2.44 -15.00 -32.26
CA THR A 384 1.38 -15.77 -31.59
C THR A 384 0.03 -15.54 -32.26
N SER A 385 -0.27 -14.30 -32.63
CA SER A 385 -1.55 -13.92 -33.27
C SER A 385 -1.49 -13.96 -34.79
N GLY A 386 -0.32 -13.71 -35.39
CA GLY A 386 -0.14 -13.48 -36.82
C GLY A 386 -0.48 -12.05 -37.25
N ASP A 387 -0.81 -11.15 -36.32
CA ASP A 387 -1.22 -9.78 -36.64
C ASP A 387 0.00 -8.89 -36.93
N GLU A 388 -0.09 -8.05 -37.96
CA GLU A 388 0.86 -6.96 -38.23
C GLU A 388 0.63 -5.83 -37.20
N VAL A 389 1.38 -5.87 -36.10
CA VAL A 389 1.23 -4.93 -34.98
C VAL A 389 1.78 -3.54 -35.29
N TYR A 390 2.69 -3.44 -36.27
CA TYR A 390 3.28 -2.20 -36.71
C TYR A 390 3.73 -2.25 -38.16
N LYS A 391 3.52 -1.17 -38.91
CA LYS A 391 4.09 -0.97 -40.24
C LYS A 391 4.32 0.51 -40.51
N ASN A 392 5.49 0.85 -41.03
CA ASN A 392 5.79 2.20 -41.48
C ASN A 392 6.82 2.22 -42.60
N SER A 393 6.85 3.31 -43.36
CA SER A 393 7.80 3.51 -44.45
C SER A 393 8.29 4.95 -44.50
N PHE A 394 9.60 5.11 -44.70
CA PHE A 394 10.26 6.40 -44.90
C PHE A 394 10.81 6.43 -46.32
N THR A 395 10.56 7.51 -47.04
CA THR A 395 11.00 7.64 -48.43
C THR A 395 11.88 8.87 -48.60
N ASN A 396 12.69 8.85 -49.66
CA ASN A 396 13.52 9.97 -50.09
C ASN A 396 14.58 10.42 -49.06
N ILE A 397 15.12 9.49 -48.28
CA ILE A 397 16.18 9.79 -47.31
C ILE A 397 17.46 10.05 -48.08
N LYS A 398 17.92 11.31 -48.07
CA LYS A 398 19.02 11.76 -48.93
C LYS A 398 20.39 11.42 -48.34
N GLY A 399 21.27 10.86 -49.16
CA GLY A 399 22.71 10.77 -48.94
C GLY A 399 23.45 11.54 -50.02
N ILE A 400 24.58 12.17 -49.66
CA ILE A 400 25.41 12.93 -50.60
C ILE A 400 26.87 12.59 -50.36
N ASP A 401 27.57 12.14 -51.39
CA ASP A 401 28.98 11.77 -51.32
C ASP A 401 29.69 11.95 -52.68
N LEU A 402 30.97 11.58 -52.74
CA LEU A 402 31.86 11.77 -53.90
C LEU A 402 31.56 10.83 -55.08
N ASP A 403 30.70 9.84 -54.90
CA ASP A 403 30.20 8.96 -55.96
C ASP A 403 28.82 8.40 -55.59
N PHE A 404 28.08 7.89 -56.58
CA PHE A 404 26.73 7.34 -56.35
C PHE A 404 26.70 6.18 -55.35
N ASN A 405 27.72 5.29 -55.34
CA ASN A 405 27.74 4.14 -54.44
C ASN A 405 27.87 4.60 -52.99
N LYS A 406 28.81 5.49 -52.70
CA LYS A 406 29.00 6.10 -51.37
C LYS A 406 27.80 6.96 -50.98
N ALA A 407 27.23 7.72 -51.91
CA ALA A 407 26.02 8.49 -51.65
C ALA A 407 24.86 7.59 -51.24
N GLY A 408 24.73 6.41 -51.88
CA GLY A 408 23.74 5.39 -51.52
C GLY A 408 23.99 4.78 -50.13
N VAL A 409 25.22 4.38 -49.82
CA VAL A 409 25.59 3.93 -48.46
C VAL A 409 25.27 5.00 -47.42
N LYS A 410 25.60 6.26 -47.70
CA LYS A 410 25.31 7.38 -46.80
C LYS A 410 23.81 7.62 -46.64
N ALA A 411 23.01 7.39 -47.68
CA ALA A 411 21.55 7.44 -47.58
C ALA A 411 21.01 6.33 -46.66
N LEU A 412 21.54 5.11 -46.73
CA LEU A 412 21.23 4.02 -45.77
C LEU A 412 21.65 4.40 -44.36
N MET A 413 22.88 4.89 -44.16
CA MET A 413 23.35 5.33 -42.84
C MET A 413 22.45 6.42 -42.24
N ASN A 414 22.05 7.42 -43.04
CA ASN A 414 21.11 8.47 -42.61
C ASN A 414 19.72 7.90 -42.27
N SER A 415 19.32 6.78 -42.88
CA SER A 415 18.06 6.10 -42.57
C SER A 415 18.03 5.48 -41.17
N SER A 416 19.21 5.25 -40.57
CA SER A 416 19.32 4.79 -39.18
C SER A 416 18.70 5.75 -38.18
N ASP A 417 18.69 7.06 -38.45
CA ASP A 417 18.06 8.03 -37.56
C ASP A 417 16.54 7.91 -37.58
N LYS A 418 15.97 7.46 -38.70
CA LYS A 418 14.52 7.17 -38.79
C LYS A 418 14.12 5.95 -37.97
N LEU A 419 15.00 4.95 -37.84
CA LEU A 419 14.76 3.81 -36.93
C LEU A 419 14.48 4.28 -35.49
N LYS A 420 15.18 5.31 -35.00
CA LYS A 420 14.99 5.81 -33.63
C LYS A 420 13.61 6.44 -33.40
N GLU A 421 13.02 7.02 -34.44
CA GLU A 421 11.68 7.65 -34.39
C GLU A 421 10.57 6.59 -34.23
N MET A 422 10.79 5.37 -34.73
CA MET A 422 9.78 4.30 -34.82
C MET A 422 9.66 3.46 -33.55
N ILE A 423 10.77 3.29 -32.83
CA ILE A 423 10.87 2.37 -31.68
C ILE A 423 9.85 2.68 -30.57
N PRO A 424 9.60 3.96 -30.20
CA PRO A 424 8.55 4.28 -29.23
C PRO A 424 7.14 3.90 -29.69
N GLU A 425 6.88 3.86 -31.01
CA GLU A 425 5.58 3.44 -31.55
C GLU A 425 5.43 1.92 -31.51
N ILE A 426 6.50 1.19 -31.82
CA ILE A 426 6.55 -0.27 -31.66
C ILE A 426 6.31 -0.62 -30.19
N GLU A 427 7.00 0.03 -29.25
CA GLU A 427 6.82 -0.20 -27.79
C GLU A 427 5.38 0.02 -27.30
N LYS A 428 4.61 0.93 -27.92
CA LYS A 428 3.19 1.16 -27.54
C LYS A 428 2.25 0.07 -28.04
N LYS A 429 2.67 -0.70 -29.05
CA LYS A 429 1.87 -1.73 -29.71
C LYS A 429 2.18 -3.13 -29.18
N LEU A 430 3.33 -3.29 -28.54
CA LEU A 430 3.76 -4.47 -27.77
C LEU A 430 3.26 -4.39 -26.33
#